data_AF-A0A2E5YME4-F1
#
_entry.id   AF-A0A2E5YME4-F1
#
_cell.length_a   1.000
_cell.length_b   1.000
_cell.length_c   1.000
_cell.angle_alpha   90.00
_cell.angle_beta   90.00
_cell.angle_gamma   90.00
#
_symmetry.space_group_name_H-M   'P 1'
#
loop_
_entity.id
_entity.type
_entity.pdbx_description
1 polymer ?
#
loop_
_entity_poly.entity_id
_entity_poly.type
_entity_poly.pdbx_seq_one_letter_code
_entity_poly.pdbx_strand_id
1 'polypeptide(L)'
;MGVAEGAILRGPRIMGRAETESNRARFGRSRRRRALCRIVLASMLLFSGLAPEASSEALTLEQRLDELVARAPLAKASVGILVLRASDLSAVYARGADRLMIPASNQKVLTTLASLDRFGPTHRFSTRVWASAEPDAEGLVDELLVEGGGDPAMN
;
A
#
# COMPACT_ATOMS: atom_id res chain seq x y z
N MET A 1 63.87 -9.92 -88.10
CA MET A 1 64.88 -10.98 -88.30
C MET A 1 64.48 -12.11 -87.34
N GLY A 2 64.20 -13.32 -87.86
CA GLY A 2 63.19 -14.22 -87.27
C GLY A 2 61.77 -13.82 -87.79
N VAL A 3 60.90 -14.65 -88.39
CA VAL A 3 60.74 -16.14 -88.46
C VAL A 3 60.26 -16.72 -87.11
N ALA A 4 59.14 -17.45 -86.97
CA ALA A 4 57.97 -17.80 -87.82
C ALA A 4 56.83 -18.35 -86.90
N GLU A 5 55.58 -18.67 -87.31
CA GLU A 5 54.88 -18.67 -88.61
C GLU A 5 53.41 -18.11 -88.44
N GLY A 6 52.27 -18.55 -88.99
CA GLY A 6 51.84 -19.68 -89.86
C GLY A 6 50.31 -19.68 -90.13
N ALA A 7 49.76 -20.74 -90.73
CA ALA A 7 48.30 -20.93 -90.98
C ALA A 7 47.86 -22.41 -90.76
N ILE A 8 46.57 -22.80 -90.67
CA ILE A 8 45.69 -23.10 -91.82
C ILE A 8 44.22 -23.43 -91.41
N LEU A 9 43.26 -22.79 -92.09
CA LEU A 9 41.90 -23.22 -92.53
C LEU A 9 40.76 -23.81 -91.63
N ARG A 10 39.58 -23.17 -91.80
CA ARG A 10 38.21 -23.72 -92.03
C ARG A 10 37.37 -24.40 -90.91
N GLY A 11 36.18 -23.84 -90.66
CA GLY A 11 35.00 -24.50 -90.05
C GLY A 11 33.79 -23.53 -89.93
N PRO A 12 32.54 -23.91 -90.28
CA PRO A 12 31.42 -22.94 -90.40
C PRO A 12 30.50 -22.81 -89.16
N ARG A 13 29.67 -21.76 -89.20
CA ARG A 13 28.64 -21.41 -88.19
C ARG A 13 27.49 -22.43 -88.14
N ILE A 14 26.91 -22.62 -86.94
CA ILE A 14 25.48 -22.93 -86.75
C ILE A 14 24.95 -22.05 -85.60
N MET A 15 23.78 -21.43 -85.78
CA MET A 15 23.04 -20.73 -84.72
C MET A 15 22.01 -21.70 -84.12
N GLY A 16 22.04 -21.94 -82.80
CA GLY A 16 21.13 -22.86 -82.13
C GLY A 16 20.53 -22.27 -80.85
N ARG A 17 19.24 -21.91 -80.90
CA ARG A 17 18.48 -21.40 -79.74
C ARG A 17 17.83 -22.56 -78.99
N ALA A 18 18.15 -22.72 -77.70
CA ALA A 18 17.30 -23.44 -76.75
C ALA A 18 17.48 -22.86 -75.34
N GLU A 19 16.36 -22.60 -74.67
CA GLU A 19 16.31 -22.23 -73.26
C GLU A 19 16.08 -23.50 -72.43
N THR A 20 16.84 -23.72 -71.33
CA THR A 20 16.41 -24.31 -70.03
C THR A 20 17.61 -24.75 -69.17
N GLU A 21 17.35 -24.93 -67.86
CA GLU A 21 18.26 -25.40 -66.78
C GLU A 21 18.97 -24.34 -65.90
N SER A 22 18.21 -23.51 -65.17
CA SER A 22 18.74 -22.78 -63.99
C SER A 22 17.71 -22.54 -62.87
N ASN A 23 16.94 -23.59 -62.50
CA ASN A 23 15.89 -23.48 -61.46
C ASN A 23 16.05 -24.45 -60.27
N ARG A 24 16.98 -25.42 -60.32
CA ARG A 24 17.15 -26.44 -59.25
C ARG A 24 17.72 -25.89 -57.93
N ALA A 25 18.45 -24.77 -57.94
CA ALA A 25 19.15 -24.25 -56.76
C ALA A 25 18.29 -23.43 -55.76
N ARG A 26 17.08 -22.99 -56.13
CA ARG A 26 16.31 -22.03 -55.31
C ARG A 26 15.45 -22.64 -54.20
N PHE A 27 15.12 -23.94 -54.29
CA PHE A 27 14.15 -24.58 -53.38
C PHE A 27 14.67 -24.93 -51.97
N GLY A 28 15.97 -25.20 -51.79
CA GLY A 28 16.51 -25.63 -50.49
C GLY A 28 16.58 -24.52 -49.43
N ARG A 29 16.85 -23.28 -49.87
CA ARG A 29 17.15 -22.14 -48.97
C ARG A 29 15.88 -21.58 -48.30
N SER A 30 14.72 -21.73 -48.92
CA SER A 30 13.42 -21.26 -48.40
C SER A 30 12.83 -22.18 -47.32
N ARG A 31 12.93 -23.51 -47.48
CA ARG A 31 12.48 -24.48 -46.46
C ARG A 31 13.22 -24.29 -45.13
N ARG A 32 14.55 -24.12 -45.15
CA ARG A 32 15.35 -23.88 -43.94
C ARG A 32 14.97 -22.57 -43.22
N ARG A 33 14.75 -21.47 -43.95
CA ARG A 33 14.25 -20.21 -43.34
C ARG A 33 12.88 -20.37 -42.68
N ARG A 34 11.92 -21.05 -43.35
CA ARG A 34 10.58 -21.31 -42.78
C ARG A 34 10.63 -22.19 -41.53
N ALA A 35 11.52 -23.19 -41.49
CA ALA A 35 11.73 -24.01 -40.30
C ALA A 35 12.32 -23.20 -39.13
N LEU A 36 13.35 -22.39 -39.40
CA LEU A 36 13.98 -21.55 -38.38
C LEU A 36 13.00 -20.54 -37.78
N CYS A 37 12.21 -19.85 -38.60
CA CYS A 37 11.17 -18.94 -38.11
C CYS A 37 10.10 -19.65 -37.26
N ARG A 38 9.73 -20.90 -37.60
CA ARG A 38 8.78 -21.68 -36.77
C ARG A 38 9.37 -22.08 -35.42
N ILE A 39 10.66 -22.43 -35.37
CA ILE A 39 11.36 -22.74 -34.11
C ILE A 39 11.44 -21.49 -33.23
N VAL A 40 11.85 -20.34 -33.78
CA VAL A 40 11.91 -19.06 -33.05
C VAL A 40 10.53 -18.67 -32.53
N LEU A 41 9.49 -18.72 -33.36
CA LEU A 41 8.12 -18.38 -32.95
C LEU A 41 7.59 -19.33 -31.86
N ALA A 42 7.87 -20.64 -31.97
CA ALA A 42 7.53 -21.61 -30.93
C ALA A 42 8.27 -21.34 -29.61
N SER A 43 9.56 -20.99 -29.65
CA SER A 43 10.31 -20.63 -28.45
C SER A 43 9.82 -19.34 -27.78
N MET A 44 9.36 -18.35 -28.55
CA MET A 44 8.74 -17.14 -27.99
C MET A 44 7.40 -17.46 -27.31
N LEU A 45 6.55 -18.29 -27.94
CA LEU A 45 5.28 -18.74 -27.36
C LEU A 45 5.48 -19.59 -26.09
N LEU A 46 6.51 -20.44 -26.05
CA LEU A 46 6.89 -21.21 -24.85
C LEU A 46 7.37 -20.32 -23.71
N PHE A 47 8.01 -19.18 -24.00
CA PHE A 47 8.52 -18.27 -22.97
C PHE A 47 7.43 -17.36 -22.38
N SER A 48 6.41 -17.00 -23.16
CA SER A 48 5.25 -16.23 -22.66
C SER A 48 4.37 -17.00 -21.68
N GLY A 49 4.46 -18.34 -21.64
CA GLY A 49 3.72 -19.18 -20.69
C GLY A 49 4.29 -19.23 -19.27
N LEU A 50 5.40 -18.52 -19.00
CA LEU A 50 6.11 -18.55 -17.71
C LEU A 50 6.18 -17.17 -17.03
N ALA A 51 5.24 -16.28 -17.34
CA ALA A 51 5.00 -15.11 -16.51
C ALA A 51 4.45 -15.58 -15.15
N PRO A 52 5.09 -15.28 -14.01
CA PRO A 52 4.47 -15.52 -12.71
C PRO A 52 3.22 -14.65 -12.62
N GLU A 53 2.10 -15.23 -12.20
CA GLU A 53 0.93 -14.44 -11.84
C GLU A 53 1.32 -13.52 -10.68
N ALA A 54 1.41 -12.23 -10.96
CA ALA A 54 1.70 -11.21 -9.97
C ALA A 54 0.45 -10.99 -9.10
N SER A 55 0.14 -11.98 -8.27
CA SER A 55 -0.84 -11.87 -7.20
C SER A 55 -0.40 -10.74 -6.28
N SER A 56 -1.05 -9.59 -6.41
CA SER A 56 -0.88 -8.46 -5.51
C SER A 56 -1.45 -8.84 -4.14
N GLU A 57 -0.69 -9.60 -3.35
CA GLU A 57 -1.03 -9.91 -1.97
C GLU A 57 -1.29 -8.60 -1.22
N ALA A 58 -2.50 -8.47 -0.69
CA ALA A 58 -2.89 -7.26 0.02
C ALA A 58 -2.10 -7.18 1.33
N LEU A 59 -1.31 -6.11 1.49
CA LEU A 59 -0.48 -5.87 2.67
C LEU A 59 -1.29 -6.11 3.95
N THR A 60 -0.68 -6.83 4.90
CA THR A 60 -1.32 -7.15 6.18
C THR A 60 -1.56 -5.87 7.01
N LEU A 61 -2.38 -5.96 8.06
CA LEU A 61 -2.66 -4.79 8.90
C LEU A 61 -1.38 -4.25 9.53
N GLU A 62 -0.49 -5.14 9.95
CA GLU A 62 0.78 -4.86 10.60
C GLU A 62 1.72 -4.13 9.62
N GLN A 63 1.91 -4.68 8.42
CA GLN A 63 2.69 -4.05 7.35
C GLN A 63 2.19 -2.65 7.01
N ARG A 64 0.86 -2.47 6.91
CA ARG A 64 0.23 -1.17 6.61
C ARG A 64 0.41 -0.16 7.74
N LEU A 65 0.40 -0.60 9.00
CA LEU A 65 0.65 0.27 10.15
C LEU A 65 2.13 0.68 10.23
N ASP A 66 3.06 -0.25 10.02
CA ASP A 66 4.50 0.04 9.99
C ASP A 66 4.86 1.00 8.85
N GLU A 67 4.31 0.80 7.64
CA GLU A 67 4.43 1.74 6.52
C GLU A 67 3.91 3.14 6.87
N LEU A 68 2.78 3.25 7.58
CA LEU A 68 2.20 4.54 7.93
C LEU A 68 3.07 5.30 8.95
N VAL A 69 3.65 4.60 9.93
CA VAL A 69 4.52 5.21 10.94
C VAL A 69 5.92 5.53 10.40
N ALA A 70 6.39 4.82 9.36
CA ALA A 70 7.65 5.12 8.69
C ALA A 70 7.63 6.43 7.87
N ARG A 71 6.45 6.92 7.46
CA ARG A 71 6.30 8.13 6.64
C ARG A 71 6.59 9.39 7.46
N ALA A 72 7.25 10.39 6.87
CA ALA A 72 7.20 11.76 7.40
C ALA A 72 5.74 12.25 7.28
N PRO A 73 5.05 12.58 8.39
CA PRO A 73 5.57 13.29 9.57
C PRO A 73 6.00 12.43 10.77
N LEU A 74 5.63 11.15 10.83
CA LEU A 74 5.85 10.29 12.01
C LEU A 74 7.28 9.75 12.15
N ALA A 75 8.10 9.83 11.09
CA ALA A 75 9.49 9.33 11.05
C ALA A 75 10.44 9.85 12.16
N LYS A 76 10.12 10.96 12.84
CA LYS A 76 10.86 11.47 14.03
C LYS A 76 10.03 11.47 15.31
N ALA A 77 8.77 11.05 15.25
CA ALA A 77 7.86 11.04 16.39
C ALA A 77 8.08 9.79 17.25
N SER A 78 7.83 9.93 18.56
CA SER A 78 7.66 8.78 19.43
C SER A 78 6.20 8.31 19.30
N VAL A 79 5.99 7.09 18.81
CA VAL A 79 4.67 6.55 18.46
C VAL A 79 4.52 5.16 19.09
N GLY A 80 3.65 5.07 20.11
CA GLY A 80 3.15 3.82 20.67
C GLY A 80 1.80 3.45 20.06
N ILE A 81 1.62 2.18 19.68
CA ILE A 81 0.37 1.65 19.14
C ILE A 81 0.11 0.27 19.77
N LEU A 82 -1.13 0.03 20.19
CA LEU A 82 -1.63 -1.27 20.56
C LEU A 82 -3.02 -1.46 19.95
N VAL A 83 -3.22 -2.53 19.20
CA VAL A 83 -4.51 -2.92 18.60
C VAL A 83 -4.88 -4.28 19.17
N LEU A 84 -6.00 -4.33 19.91
CA LEU A 84 -6.53 -5.55 20.51
C LEU A 84 -7.80 -6.01 19.77
N ARG A 85 -8.02 -7.32 19.69
CA ARG A 85 -9.29 -7.88 19.24
C ARG A 85 -10.31 -7.78 20.38
N ALA A 86 -11.43 -7.09 20.15
CA ALA A 86 -12.40 -6.80 21.21
C ALA A 86 -13.09 -8.04 21.84
N SER A 87 -13.04 -9.21 21.20
CA SER A 87 -13.69 -10.44 21.68
C SER A 87 -12.89 -11.23 22.72
N ASP A 88 -11.56 -11.10 22.72
CA ASP A 88 -10.65 -11.90 23.56
C ASP A 88 -9.44 -11.10 24.09
N LEU A 89 -9.35 -9.81 23.75
CA LEU A 89 -8.27 -8.87 24.07
C LEU A 89 -6.87 -9.33 23.61
N SER A 90 -6.78 -10.29 22.68
CA SER A 90 -5.52 -10.65 22.06
C SER A 90 -4.95 -9.50 21.21
N ALA A 91 -3.64 -9.31 21.25
CA ALA A 91 -2.96 -8.31 20.44
C ALA A 91 -2.96 -8.72 18.97
N VAL A 92 -3.49 -7.85 18.11
CA VAL A 92 -3.40 -7.96 16.65
C VAL A 92 -2.15 -7.25 16.15
N TYR A 93 -1.82 -6.09 16.74
CA TYR A 93 -0.58 -5.35 16.46
C TYR A 93 -0.12 -4.59 17.70
N ALA A 94 1.19 -4.59 17.96
CA ALA A 94 1.79 -3.88 19.07
C ALA A 94 3.15 -3.29 18.66
N ARG A 95 3.31 -1.97 18.83
CA ARG A 95 4.54 -1.24 18.53
C ARG A 95 4.81 -0.24 19.64
N GLY A 96 5.77 -0.54 20.51
CA GLY A 96 6.12 0.31 21.65
C GLY A 96 4.97 0.55 22.63
N ALA A 97 4.11 -0.45 22.84
CA ALA A 97 2.88 -0.35 23.64
C ALA A 97 3.16 0.06 25.10
N ASP A 98 4.19 -0.51 25.72
CA ASP A 98 4.57 -0.25 27.12
C ASP A 98 5.37 1.05 27.33
N ARG A 99 5.53 1.86 26.26
CA ARG A 99 6.32 3.08 26.32
C ARG A 99 5.55 4.21 26.99
N LEU A 100 6.10 4.74 28.09
CA LEU A 100 5.59 5.97 28.71
C LEU A 100 5.58 7.14 27.71
N MET A 101 4.43 7.78 27.57
CA MET A 101 4.15 8.90 26.68
C MET A 101 3.23 9.91 27.37
N ILE A 102 3.23 11.17 26.91
CA ILE A 102 2.27 12.18 27.38
C ILE A 102 0.92 11.89 26.71
N PRO A 103 -0.16 11.54 27.45
CA PRO A 103 -1.42 11.11 26.85
C PRO A 103 -2.31 12.27 26.37
N ALA A 104 -1.97 13.52 26.72
CA ALA A 104 -2.79 14.70 26.48
C ALA A 104 -4.26 14.46 26.91
N SER A 105 -5.24 14.73 26.04
CA SER A 105 -6.65 14.50 26.36
C SER A 105 -7.03 13.02 26.58
N ASN A 106 -6.22 12.04 26.19
CA ASN A 106 -6.50 10.63 26.48
C ASN A 106 -6.44 10.33 27.99
N GLN A 107 -5.80 11.18 28.80
CA GLN A 107 -5.87 11.13 30.26
C GLN A 107 -7.31 11.12 30.78
N LYS A 108 -8.25 11.76 30.05
CA LYS A 108 -9.67 11.79 30.39
C LYS A 108 -10.28 10.40 30.48
N VAL A 109 -9.77 9.39 29.78
CA VAL A 109 -10.26 8.00 29.90
C VAL A 109 -10.05 7.48 31.32
N LEU A 110 -8.84 7.64 31.87
CA LEU A 110 -8.53 7.23 33.25
C LEU A 110 -9.31 8.07 34.27
N THR A 111 -9.42 9.39 34.07
CA THR A 111 -10.21 10.27 34.95
C THR A 111 -11.70 9.91 34.94
N THR A 112 -12.29 9.62 33.78
CA THR A 112 -13.71 9.21 33.67
C THR A 112 -13.94 7.85 34.34
N LEU A 113 -13.04 6.87 34.16
CA LEU A 113 -13.14 5.58 34.85
C LEU A 113 -13.05 5.75 36.37
N ALA A 114 -12.08 6.53 36.86
CA ALA A 114 -11.94 6.81 38.29
C ALA A 114 -13.14 7.58 38.87
N SER A 115 -13.73 8.51 38.13
CA SER A 115 -14.96 9.21 38.55
C SER A 115 -16.18 8.27 38.57
N LEU A 116 -16.33 7.38 37.57
CA LEU A 116 -17.43 6.42 37.53
C LEU A 116 -17.33 5.40 38.68
N ASP A 117 -16.13 4.93 39.00
CA ASP A 117 -15.86 4.08 40.17
C ASP A 117 -16.14 4.82 41.49
N ARG A 118 -15.62 6.05 41.64
CA ARG A 118 -15.74 6.82 42.89
C ARG A 118 -17.15 7.32 43.19
N PHE A 119 -17.92 7.69 42.17
CA PHE A 119 -19.22 8.38 42.33
C PHE A 119 -20.43 7.57 41.84
N GLY A 120 -20.22 6.59 40.95
CA GLY A 120 -21.30 5.88 40.25
C GLY A 120 -21.91 6.67 39.09
N PRO A 121 -22.56 5.99 38.12
CA PRO A 121 -23.14 6.63 36.92
C PRO A 121 -24.37 7.50 37.21
N THR A 122 -24.95 7.40 38.40
CA THR A 122 -26.16 8.13 38.83
C THR A 122 -25.87 9.33 39.72
N HIS A 123 -24.60 9.67 39.95
CA HIS A 123 -24.21 10.78 40.83
C HIS A 123 -24.85 12.12 40.44
N ARG A 124 -25.10 12.97 41.44
CA ARG A 124 -25.55 14.35 41.27
C ARG A 124 -24.79 15.22 42.26
N PHE A 125 -24.16 16.27 41.75
CA PHE A 125 -23.60 17.34 42.56
C PHE A 125 -24.76 18.18 43.14
N SER A 126 -24.51 18.89 44.24
CA SER A 126 -25.55 19.69 44.92
C SER A 126 -24.96 20.97 45.49
N THR A 127 -25.12 22.06 44.74
CA THR A 127 -24.90 23.42 45.24
C THR A 127 -26.05 23.80 46.15
N ARG A 128 -25.74 24.33 47.34
CA ARG A 128 -26.71 24.76 48.35
C ARG A 128 -26.64 26.28 48.53
N VAL A 129 -27.76 26.88 48.89
CA VAL A 129 -27.87 28.30 49.24
C VAL A 129 -28.37 28.38 50.67
N TRP A 130 -27.72 29.20 51.48
CA TRP A 130 -27.98 29.36 52.91
C TRP A 130 -28.23 30.82 53.26
N ALA A 131 -29.08 31.06 54.26
CA ALA A 131 -29.23 32.35 54.93
C ALA A 131 -28.89 32.18 56.42
N SER A 132 -28.48 33.26 57.08
CA SER A 132 -28.18 33.29 58.52
C SER A 132 -29.44 33.37 59.41
N ALA A 133 -30.58 33.73 58.82
CA ALA A 133 -31.90 33.80 59.43
C ALA A 133 -32.99 33.34 58.43
N GLU A 134 -34.23 33.15 58.91
CA GLU A 134 -35.39 33.04 58.02
C GLU A 134 -35.69 34.41 57.36
N PRO A 135 -36.33 34.44 56.17
CA PRO A 135 -36.72 35.69 55.53
C PRO A 135 -37.71 36.51 56.36
N ASP A 136 -37.70 37.84 56.19
CA ASP A 136 -38.68 38.74 56.78
C ASP A 136 -40.07 38.62 56.11
N ALA A 137 -41.02 39.47 56.54
CA ALA A 137 -42.40 39.45 56.03
C ALA A 137 -42.50 39.84 54.54
N GLU A 138 -41.50 40.55 54.04
CA GLU A 138 -41.33 40.97 52.65
C GLU A 138 -40.54 39.94 51.81
N GLY A 139 -39.92 38.96 52.46
CA GLY A 139 -39.15 37.86 51.83
C GLY A 139 -37.65 38.15 51.66
N LEU A 140 -37.11 39.15 52.38
CA LEU A 140 -35.70 39.54 52.31
C LEU A 140 -34.85 38.85 53.39
N VAL A 141 -33.55 38.74 53.11
CA VAL A 141 -32.50 38.33 54.06
C VAL A 141 -31.24 39.18 53.84
N ASP A 142 -30.52 39.52 54.92
CA ASP A 142 -29.33 40.39 54.85
C ASP A 142 -28.13 39.75 54.13
N GLU A 143 -27.96 38.43 54.25
CA GLU A 143 -26.82 37.69 53.71
C GLU A 143 -27.26 36.34 53.13
N LEU A 144 -26.68 35.98 51.97
CA LEU A 144 -26.80 34.66 51.35
C LEU A 144 -25.42 34.06 51.08
N LEU A 145 -25.21 32.83 51.52
CA LEU A 145 -24.01 32.03 51.26
C LEU A 145 -24.31 30.93 50.23
N VAL A 146 -23.52 30.87 49.16
CA VAL A 146 -23.58 29.79 48.16
C VAL A 146 -22.50 28.76 48.43
N GLU A 147 -22.89 27.56 48.82
CA GLU A 147 -22.01 26.42 49.04
C GLU A 147 -21.94 25.57 47.75
N GLY A 148 -20.89 25.77 46.95
CA GLY A 148 -20.72 25.10 45.67
C GLY A 148 -20.50 23.59 45.80
N GLY A 149 -21.39 22.79 45.21
CA GLY A 149 -21.36 21.32 45.31
C GLY A 149 -20.38 20.60 44.36
N GLY A 150 -19.55 21.35 43.62
CA GLY A 150 -18.66 20.81 42.60
C GLY A 150 -19.32 20.47 41.25
N ASP A 151 -20.53 20.99 40.98
CA ASP A 151 -21.23 20.76 39.71
C ASP A 151 -20.49 21.41 38.53
N PRO A 152 -19.98 20.64 37.54
CA PRO A 152 -19.25 21.18 36.40
C PRO A 152 -20.17 21.76 35.31
N ALA A 153 -21.50 21.69 35.47
CA ALA A 153 -22.51 22.15 34.52
C ALA A 153 -23.38 23.30 35.03
N MET A 154 -23.09 23.85 36.22
CA MET A 154 -23.80 25.02 36.78
C MET A 154 -23.66 26.24 35.85
N ASN A 155 -24.78 26.92 35.60
CA ASN A 155 -24.91 27.95 34.56
C ASN A 155 -25.86 29.09 34.95
#